data_AF-A0A0K2U3D9-F1
#
_entry.id   AF-A0A0K2U3D9-F1
#
_cell.length_a   1.000
_cell.length_b   1.000
_cell.length_c   1.000
_cell.angle_alpha   90.00
_cell.angle_beta   90.00
_cell.angle_gamma   90.00
#
_symmetry.space_group_name_H-M   'P 1'
#
loop_
_entity.id
_entity.type
_entity.pdbx_description
1 polymer ?
#
loop_
_entity_poly.entity_id
_entity_poly.type
_entity_poly.pdbx_seq_one_letter_code
_entity_poly.pdbx_strand_id
1 'polypeptide(L)' 'MKKCEMLKDKVTTWKKANNGGNRFTFQQDSLLAHKAKKTLDLLKEENVDFWSLQTYPSSSNDLNPMDYIF' A
#
# COMPACT_ATOMS: atom_id res chain seq x y z
N MET A 1 -8.41 -7.20 12.79
CA MET A 1 -8.40 -5.80 12.29
C MET A 1 -8.75 -5.83 10.81
N LYS A 2 -9.67 -4.98 10.33
CA LYS A 2 -10.00 -4.95 8.89
C LYS A 2 -8.86 -4.25 8.13
N LYS A 3 -8.59 -4.65 6.88
CA LYS A 3 -7.47 -4.13 6.07
C LYS A 3 -7.40 -2.60 6.01
N CYS A 4 -8.54 -1.92 5.79
CA CYS A 4 -8.59 -0.46 5.74
C CYS A 4 -8.18 0.19 7.08
N GLU A 5 -8.56 -0.40 8.21
CA GLU A 5 -8.17 0.10 9.55
C GLU A 5 -6.65 -0.03 9.74
N MET A 6 -6.08 -1.15 9.31
CA MET A 6 -4.63 -1.36 9.35
C MET A 6 -3.87 -0.38 8.47
N LEU A 7 -4.34 -0.13 7.24
CA LEU A 7 -3.70 0.84 6.34
C LEU A 7 -3.70 2.24 6.92
N LYS A 8 -4.81 2.66 7.52
CA LYS A 8 -4.92 3.97 8.16
C LYS A 8 -3.99 4.07 9.37
N ASP A 9 -3.96 3.05 10.21
CA ASP A 9 -3.11 3.03 11.41
C ASP A 9 -1.61 3.03 11.06
N LYS A 10 -1.20 2.22 10.07
CA LYS A 10 0.22 2.01 9.76
C LYS A 10 0.74 2.93 8.67
N VAL A 11 0.14 2.89 7.49
CA VAL A 11 0.69 3.55 6.29
C VAL A 11 0.48 5.06 6.37
N THR A 12 -0.74 5.50 6.68
CA THR A 12 -1.04 6.94 6.77
C THR A 12 -0.26 7.59 7.91
N THR A 13 -0.20 6.97 9.08
CA THR A 13 0.57 7.47 10.22
C THR A 13 2.06 7.55 9.89
N TRP A 14 2.63 6.49 9.28
CA TRP A 14 4.02 6.48 8.86
C TRP A 14 4.31 7.59 7.84
N LYS A 15 3.45 7.78 6.84
CA LYS A 15 3.59 8.86 5.86
C LYS A 15 3.59 10.23 6.54
N LYS A 16 2.65 10.48 7.46
CA LYS A 16 2.57 11.75 8.19
C LYS A 16 3.83 12.03 9.01
N ALA A 17 4.41 10.99 9.62
CA ALA A 17 5.60 11.12 10.45
C ALA A 17 6.91 11.23 9.65
N ASN A 18 7.02 10.53 8.50
CA ASN A 18 8.31 10.29 7.85
C ASN A 18 8.46 10.92 6.47
N ASN A 19 7.36 11.34 5.82
CA ASN A 19 7.46 11.70 4.41
C ASN A 19 8.17 13.03 4.16
N GLY A 20 8.30 13.95 5.14
CA GLY A 20 9.19 15.12 5.05
C GLY A 20 9.05 16.02 3.80
N GLY A 21 7.97 15.90 3.03
CA GLY A 21 7.79 16.53 1.70
C GLY A 21 8.31 15.72 0.49
N ASN A 22 8.96 14.58 0.71
CA ASN A 22 9.41 13.68 -0.35
C ASN A 22 8.25 12.94 -1.02
N ARG A 23 8.51 12.39 -2.21
CA ARG A 23 7.58 11.49 -2.89
C ARG A 23 7.74 10.09 -2.31
N PHE A 24 6.63 9.50 -1.87
CA PHE A 24 6.57 8.14 -1.36
C PHE A 24 5.47 7.40 -2.11
N THR A 25 5.82 6.24 -2.67
CA THR A 25 4.88 5.35 -3.34
C THR A 25 4.73 4.08 -2.53
N PHE A 26 3.50 3.80 -2.10
CA PHE A 26 3.14 2.58 -1.39
C PHE A 26 2.98 1.40 -2.36
N GLN A 27 3.67 0.31 -2.07
CA GLN A 27 3.54 -0.96 -2.80
C GLN A 27 2.86 -2.00 -1.91
N GLN A 28 1.99 -2.81 -2.52
CA GLN A 28 1.40 -4.01 -1.94
C GLN A 28 1.08 -5.00 -3.07
N ASP A 29 0.96 -6.28 -2.72
CA ASP A 29 0.61 -7.32 -3.68
C ASP A 29 -0.84 -7.20 -4.20
N SER A 30 -1.19 -8.10 -5.12
CA SER A 30 -2.49 -8.16 -5.80
C SER A 30 -3.58 -8.96 -5.06
N LEU A 31 -3.50 -9.15 -3.74
CA LEU A 31 -4.55 -9.80 -2.95
C LEU A 31 -5.90 -9.06 -3.05
N LEU A 32 -7.02 -9.79 -2.98
CA LEU A 32 -8.37 -9.22 -3.16
C LEU A 32 -8.65 -8.04 -2.21
N ALA A 33 -8.19 -8.13 -0.96
CA ALA A 33 -8.37 -7.07 0.03
C ALA A 33 -7.62 -5.76 -0.35
N HIS A 34 -6.54 -5.85 -1.11
CA HIS A 34 -5.74 -4.71 -1.57
C HIS A 34 -6.38 -4.01 -2.76
N LYS A 35 -7.09 -4.78 -3.59
CA LYS A 35 -7.82 -4.32 -4.78
C LYS A 35 -9.25 -3.86 -4.48
N ALA A 36 -9.76 -4.13 -3.28
CA ALA A 36 -11.10 -3.75 -2.88
C ALA A 36 -11.29 -2.23 -3.00
N LYS A 37 -12.44 -1.80 -3.56
CA LYS A 37 -12.77 -0.38 -3.78
C LYS A 37 -12.54 0.48 -2.53
N LYS A 38 -12.99 0.00 -1.37
CA LYS A 38 -12.82 0.70 -0.08
C LYS A 38 -11.34 0.93 0.29
N THR A 39 -10.46 0.00 -0.06
CA THR A 39 -9.01 0.13 0.15
C THR A 39 -8.41 1.19 -0.78
N LEU A 40 -8.77 1.15 -2.06
CA LEU A 40 -8.27 2.10 -3.06
C LEU A 40 -8.78 3.52 -2.79
N ASP A 41 -10.06 3.66 -2.43
CA ASP A 41 -10.67 4.94 -2.05
C ASP A 41 -9.95 5.55 -0.85
N LEU A 42 -9.67 4.75 0.20
CA LEU A 42 -8.92 5.21 1.37
C LEU A 42 -7.51 5.72 1.02
N LEU A 43 -6.77 5.01 0.15
CA LEU A 43 -5.43 5.43 -0.24
C LEU A 43 -5.47 6.78 -1.00
N LYS A 44 -6.48 6.97 -1.86
CA LYS A 44 -6.70 8.25 -2.56
C LYS A 44 -7.07 9.37 -1.58
N GLU A 45 -8.00 9.11 -0.66
CA GLU A 45 -8.45 10.09 0.36
C GLU A 45 -7.28 10.56 1.24
N GLU A 46 -6.35 9.68 1.60
CA GLU A 46 -5.16 10.00 2.39
C GLU A 46 -3.97 10.50 1.53
N ASN A 47 -4.22 10.76 0.23
CA ASN A 47 -3.24 11.20 -0.78
C ASN A 47 -2.00 10.31 -0.86
N VAL A 48 -2.12 9.01 -0.59
CA VAL A 48 -1.00 8.07 -0.67
C VAL A 48 -0.85 7.68 -2.13
N ASP A 49 0.31 7.96 -2.74
CA ASP A 49 0.61 7.39 -4.06
C ASP A 49 0.79 5.88 -3.90
N PHE A 50 0.23 5.08 -4.81
CA PHE A 50 0.37 3.63 -4.79
C PHE A 50 0.48 3.05 -6.19
N TRP A 51 1.10 1.88 -6.31
CA TRP A 51 1.19 1.19 -7.59
C TRP A 51 -0.20 0.82 -8.12
N SER A 52 -0.41 1.07 -9.41
CA SER A 52 -1.65 0.67 -10.06
C SER A 52 -1.80 -0.85 -9.99
N LEU A 53 -3.03 -1.34 -10.09
CA LEU A 53 -3.32 -2.77 -10.07
C LEU A 53 -2.66 -3.55 -11.22
N GLN A 54 -2.20 -2.86 -12.25
CA GLN A 54 -1.54 -3.44 -13.43
C GLN A 54 -0.02 -3.38 -13.33
N THR A 55 0.52 -2.59 -12.40
CA THR A 55 1.97 -2.39 -12.24
C THR A 55 2.62 -3.57 -11.55
N TYR A 56 1.92 -4.24 -10.63
CA TYR A 56 2.47 -5.38 -9.90
C TYR A 56 1.96 -6.72 -10.46
N PRO A 57 2.84 -7.52 -11.10
CA PRO A 57 2.43 -8.79 -11.66
C PRO A 57 1.98 -9.77 -10.58
N SER A 58 1.03 -10.62 -10.92
CA SER A 58 0.54 -11.66 -10.01
C SER A 58 1.58 -12.75 -9.83
N SER A 59 1.68 -13.30 -8.62
CA SER A 59 2.64 -14.36 -8.25
C SER A 59 4.11 -13.95 -8.37
N SER A 60 4.41 -12.66 -8.24
CA SER A 60 5.77 -12.12 -8.35
C SER A 60 6.37 -11.77 -7.00
N ASN A 61 6.33 -12.72 -6.06
CA ASN A 61 6.95 -12.58 -4.74
C ASN A 61 8.44 -12.24 -4.83
N ASP A 62 9.09 -12.62 -5.92
CA ASP A 62 10.46 -12.27 -6.22
C ASP A 62 10.73 -10.78 -6.40
N LEU A 63 9.68 -10.01 -6.70
CA LEU A 63 9.73 -8.57 -6.85
C LEU A 63 9.33 -7.82 -5.57
N ASN A 64 8.96 -8.52 -4.50
CA ASN A 64 8.62 -7.91 -3.21
C ASN A 64 9.78 -8.08 -2.22
N PRO A 65 10.53 -7.03 -1.88
CA PRO A 65 11.57 -7.12 -0.86
C PRO A 65 11.04 -7.64 0.49
N MET A 66 9.78 -7.38 0.82
CA MET A 66 9.19 -7.88 2.07
C MET A 66 9.05 -9.40 2.11
N ASP A 67 8.99 -10.08 0.96
CA ASP A 67 8.88 -11.55 0.91
C ASP A 67 10.20 -12.26 1.23
N TYR A 68 11.30 -11.51 1.32
CA TYR A 68 12.65 -12.02 1.61
C TYR A 68 13.16 -11.68 3.01
N ILE A 69 12.51 -10.75 3.72
CA ILE A 69 13.01 -10.15 4.98
C ILE A 69 12.18 -10.67 6.17
N PHE A 70 11.87 -11.98 6.17
CA PHE A 70 11.19 -12.64 7.28
C PHE A 70 12.18 -13.33 8.23
#